data_AF-A0A1S1QM25-F1
#
_entry.id   AF-A0A1S1QM25-F1
#
_cell.length_a   1.000
_cell.length_b   1.000
_cell.length_c   1.000
_cell.angle_alpha   90.00
_cell.angle_beta   90.00
_cell.angle_gamma   90.00
#
_symmetry.space_group_name_H-M   'P 1'
#
loop_
_entity.id
_entity.type
_entity.pdbx_description
1 polymer ?
#
loop_
_entity_poly.entity_id
_entity_poly.type
_entity_poly.pdbx_seq_one_letter_code
_entity_poly.pdbx_strand_id
1 'polypeptide(L)'
;MTVDPTAAAPTPEHCVTALLDAYVLGECTSAAADAIETHLGRCVSCSVDAAQLALTVPPPAWSTVGPPAAPTADMDLTPGGPGSLEAVLAAALAVRPAAPGTPATGSTAPAQAGPARPRGPRTPTHGSRAAALDRLLVELAPAHWGRLAVAGWSVRELVLHLYAVDGLLLAALDGAGSDAGADSDAPGDLGRPDEDPVARTEAVLAATREWSVEQVRLRWFERAGLVCAAVADATRASGPSVVTAGGWTTTPADHLTARAFETWIHTRDIAAAAGLAVPDPGEGELHTMADLALRLLVDPWTAAVETAGPAALTVTLTGPGGGTWSLDPSGVHEWQGDAGLVESGPAEGPARTTGPASGPLTASAITVGAVTVGAVTVGIVPFCLLAGDRATVDAVATRMEGDERLAVELLTLAPSLAGP
;
A
#
# COMPACT_ATOMS: atom_id res chain seq x y z
N MET A 1 -25.27 -21.70 22.22
CA MET A 1 -24.99 -22.94 21.48
C MET A 1 -23.50 -23.18 21.63
N THR A 2 -23.08 -24.19 22.40
CA THR A 2 -21.66 -24.45 22.72
C THR A 2 -20.94 -25.00 21.49
N VAL A 3 -19.95 -24.26 20.99
CA VAL A 3 -19.11 -24.68 19.85
C VAL A 3 -17.95 -25.53 20.38
N ASP A 4 -17.80 -26.71 19.77
CA ASP A 4 -16.78 -27.73 20.05
C ASP A 4 -15.37 -27.20 19.72
N PRO A 5 -14.39 -27.25 20.64
CA PRO A 5 -13.03 -26.75 20.42
C PRO A 5 -12.16 -27.64 19.50
N THR A 6 -12.76 -28.66 18.88
CA THR A 6 -12.07 -29.64 18.04
C THR A 6 -12.58 -29.68 16.59
N ALA A 7 -13.13 -28.57 16.08
CA ALA A 7 -13.54 -28.49 14.68
C ALA A 7 -12.32 -28.41 13.74
N ALA A 8 -12.21 -29.40 12.86
CA ALA A 8 -11.20 -29.50 11.81
C ALA A 8 -11.15 -28.26 10.90
N ALA A 9 -9.96 -27.96 10.37
CA ALA A 9 -9.69 -26.82 9.49
C ALA A 9 -10.71 -26.73 8.33
N PRO A 10 -11.45 -25.62 8.18
CA PRO A 10 -12.48 -25.49 7.16
C PRO A 10 -11.90 -25.21 5.77
N THR A 11 -12.58 -25.71 4.73
CA THR A 11 -12.28 -25.46 3.32
C THR A 11 -12.74 -24.05 2.87
N PRO A 12 -12.16 -23.48 1.79
CA PRO A 12 -11.96 -22.03 1.69
C PRO A 12 -13.16 -21.16 1.28
N GLU A 13 -14.26 -21.72 0.78
CA GLU A 13 -15.26 -20.91 0.04
C GLU A 13 -16.62 -20.73 0.74
N HIS A 14 -16.92 -21.46 1.83
CA HIS A 14 -18.24 -21.40 2.47
C HIS A 14 -18.24 -21.07 3.98
N CYS A 15 -17.07 -20.92 4.61
CA CYS A 15 -16.97 -20.82 6.07
C CYS A 15 -16.74 -19.40 6.61
N VAL A 16 -16.26 -18.45 5.79
CA VAL A 16 -15.81 -17.14 6.29
C VAL A 16 -16.96 -16.27 6.77
N THR A 17 -18.09 -16.21 6.05
CA THR A 17 -19.26 -15.40 6.43
C THR A 17 -19.82 -15.80 7.80
N ALA A 18 -19.79 -17.08 8.14
CA ALA A 18 -20.27 -17.58 9.42
C ALA A 18 -19.35 -17.25 10.61
N LEU A 19 -18.13 -16.76 10.34
CA LEU A 19 -17.12 -16.42 11.34
C LEU A 19 -16.87 -14.91 11.46
N LEU A 20 -17.48 -14.08 10.61
CA LEU A 20 -17.30 -12.62 10.65
C LEU A 20 -17.81 -12.01 11.95
N ASP A 21 -18.93 -12.49 12.49
CA ASP A 21 -19.45 -12.03 13.78
C ASP A 21 -18.45 -12.27 14.92
N ALA A 22 -17.90 -13.48 15.02
CA ALA A 22 -16.90 -13.83 16.03
C ALA A 22 -15.59 -13.07 15.82
N TYR A 23 -15.20 -12.82 14.57
CA TYR A 23 -14.00 -12.07 14.22
C TYR A 23 -14.11 -10.60 14.62
N VAL A 24 -15.22 -9.93 14.30
CA VAL A 24 -15.45 -8.52 14.64
C VAL A 24 -15.59 -8.33 16.16
N LEU A 25 -16.15 -9.32 16.88
CA LEU A 25 -16.23 -9.31 18.34
C LEU A 25 -14.90 -9.69 19.03
N GLY A 26 -13.86 -10.07 18.29
CA GLY A 26 -12.57 -10.49 18.84
C GLY A 26 -12.60 -11.85 19.54
N GLU A 27 -13.58 -12.69 19.24
CA GLU A 27 -13.78 -14.02 19.84
C GLU A 27 -13.09 -15.16 19.04
N CYS A 28 -12.47 -14.84 17.90
CA CYS A 28 -11.73 -15.81 17.11
C CYS A 28 -10.42 -16.25 17.76
N THR A 29 -10.05 -17.52 17.54
CA THR A 29 -8.66 -17.96 17.75
C THR A 29 -7.74 -17.25 16.75
N SER A 30 -6.46 -17.09 17.08
CA SER A 30 -5.48 -16.43 16.20
C SER A 30 -5.41 -17.06 14.81
N ALA A 31 -5.37 -18.40 14.73
CA ALA A 31 -5.36 -19.11 13.44
C ALA A 31 -6.63 -18.86 12.60
N ALA A 32 -7.77 -18.66 13.26
CA ALA A 32 -9.02 -18.34 12.57
C ALA A 32 -9.03 -16.87 12.11
N ALA A 33 -8.56 -15.93 12.92
CA ALA A 33 -8.43 -14.52 12.56
C ALA A 33 -7.49 -14.35 11.35
N ASP A 34 -6.32 -15.01 11.35
CA ASP A 34 -5.37 -14.95 10.24
C ASP A 34 -5.95 -15.49 8.92
N ALA A 35 -6.71 -16.58 8.99
CA ALA A 35 -7.38 -17.16 7.84
C ALA A 35 -8.48 -16.24 7.29
N ILE A 36 -9.22 -15.57 8.19
CA ILE A 36 -10.25 -14.59 7.84
C ILE A 36 -9.58 -13.37 7.21
N GLU A 37 -8.57 -12.75 7.83
CA GLU A 37 -7.84 -11.60 7.30
C GLU A 37 -7.22 -11.87 5.92
N THR A 38 -6.59 -13.03 5.76
CA THR A 38 -6.06 -13.48 4.46
C THR A 38 -7.15 -13.58 3.41
N HIS A 39 -8.35 -14.02 3.79
CA HIS A 39 -9.50 -14.06 2.90
C HIS A 39 -10.07 -12.66 2.62
N LEU A 40 -10.18 -11.78 3.62
CA LEU A 40 -10.66 -10.40 3.47
C LEU A 40 -9.75 -9.60 2.51
N GLY A 41 -8.43 -9.84 2.54
CA GLY A 41 -7.51 -9.26 1.55
C GLY A 41 -7.73 -9.75 0.10
N ARG A 42 -8.45 -10.86 -0.09
CA ARG A 42 -8.69 -11.51 -1.38
C ARG A 42 -10.15 -11.42 -1.85
N CYS A 43 -11.10 -11.12 -0.97
CA CYS A 43 -12.53 -11.13 -1.28
C CYS A 43 -13.17 -9.80 -0.88
N VAL A 44 -13.52 -8.99 -1.89
CA VAL A 44 -14.03 -7.62 -1.70
C VAL A 44 -15.41 -7.61 -1.04
N SER A 45 -16.29 -8.56 -1.37
CA SER A 45 -17.61 -8.65 -0.73
C SER A 45 -17.48 -8.96 0.75
N CYS A 46 -16.67 -9.96 1.11
CA CYS A 46 -16.46 -10.30 2.52
C CYS A 46 -15.73 -9.20 3.30
N SER A 47 -14.83 -8.42 2.67
CA SER A 47 -14.22 -7.26 3.33
C SER A 47 -15.23 -6.14 3.60
N VAL A 48 -16.18 -5.92 2.69
CA VAL A 48 -17.26 -4.94 2.87
C VAL A 48 -18.20 -5.41 3.98
N ASP A 49 -18.60 -6.68 3.99
CA ASP A 49 -19.47 -7.25 5.02
C ASP A 49 -18.81 -7.15 6.41
N ALA A 50 -17.52 -7.47 6.54
CA ALA A 50 -16.78 -7.37 7.78
C ALA A 50 -16.69 -5.91 8.28
N ALA A 51 -16.45 -4.95 7.38
CA ALA A 51 -16.40 -3.53 7.72
C ALA A 51 -17.78 -2.99 8.17
N GLN A 52 -18.86 -3.37 7.49
CA GLN A 52 -20.22 -3.00 7.88
C GLN A 52 -20.59 -3.58 9.24
N LEU A 53 -20.24 -4.84 9.49
CA LEU A 53 -20.51 -5.48 10.77
C LEU A 53 -19.72 -4.82 11.92
N ALA A 54 -18.47 -4.42 11.68
CA ALA A 54 -17.65 -3.67 12.65
C ALA A 54 -18.25 -2.32 13.04
N LEU A 55 -18.98 -1.66 12.14
CA LEU A 55 -19.71 -0.43 12.46
C LEU A 55 -20.95 -0.67 13.35
N THR A 56 -21.48 -1.89 13.38
CA THR A 56 -22.64 -2.25 14.22
C THR A 56 -22.23 -2.75 15.61
N VAL A 57 -20.98 -3.15 15.80
CA VAL A 57 -20.44 -3.58 17.09
C VAL A 57 -20.08 -2.33 17.92
N PRO A 58 -20.74 -2.11 19.07
CA PRO A 58 -20.38 -0.99 19.93
C PRO A 58 -18.93 -1.17 20.41
N PRO A 59 -18.16 -0.08 20.52
CA PRO A 59 -16.78 -0.17 20.98
C PRO A 59 -16.74 -0.83 22.37
N PRO A 60 -15.70 -1.62 22.67
CA PRO A 60 -15.60 -2.31 23.95
C PRO A 60 -15.69 -1.31 25.10
N ALA A 61 -16.31 -1.71 26.22
CA ALA A 61 -16.71 -0.82 27.31
C ALA A 61 -15.56 0.02 27.94
N TRP A 62 -14.30 -0.31 27.68
CA TRP A 62 -13.15 0.50 28.10
C TRP A 62 -12.95 1.76 27.25
N SER A 63 -13.52 1.83 26.03
CA SER A 63 -13.49 3.00 25.16
C SER A 63 -14.58 4.04 25.46
N THR A 64 -15.59 3.70 26.27
CA THR A 64 -16.68 4.62 26.67
C THR A 64 -16.49 5.21 28.08
N VAL A 65 -15.44 4.81 28.79
CA VAL A 65 -15.11 5.40 30.10
C VAL A 65 -14.28 6.66 29.84
N GLY A 66 -14.92 7.83 29.94
CA GLY A 66 -14.21 9.11 30.11
C GLY A 66 -13.24 9.03 31.30
N PRO A 67 -12.21 9.91 31.36
CA PRO A 67 -11.14 9.80 32.36
C PRO A 67 -11.74 9.60 33.75
N PRO A 68 -11.40 8.52 34.47
CA PRO A 68 -11.95 8.32 35.81
C PRO A 68 -11.54 9.51 36.67
N ALA A 69 -12.48 10.03 37.45
CA ALA A 69 -12.17 10.99 38.50
C ALA A 69 -11.04 10.39 39.36
N ALA A 70 -10.03 11.22 39.67
CA ALA A 70 -8.82 10.80 40.35
C ALA A 70 -9.15 9.91 41.57
N PRO A 71 -8.65 8.67 41.63
CA PRO A 71 -8.91 7.81 42.77
C PRO A 71 -8.13 8.33 43.97
N THR A 72 -8.85 8.86 44.96
CA THR A 72 -8.35 8.96 46.33
C THR A 72 -8.53 7.60 47.01
N ALA A 73 -7.53 6.71 46.89
CA ALA A 73 -7.23 5.64 47.85
C ALA A 73 -6.08 4.77 47.29
N ASP A 74 -5.14 4.46 48.17
CA ASP A 74 -3.97 3.60 47.94
C ASP A 74 -4.35 2.28 47.23
N MET A 75 -3.89 2.15 45.99
CA MET A 75 -3.82 0.86 45.30
C MET A 75 -2.38 0.38 45.42
N ASP A 76 -2.14 -0.50 46.40
CA ASP A 76 -0.84 -1.06 46.74
C ASP A 76 -0.35 -1.96 45.58
N LEU A 77 0.44 -1.37 44.67
CA LEU A 77 1.10 -2.07 43.58
C LEU A 77 2.29 -2.85 44.15
N THR A 78 2.02 -4.08 44.60
CA THR A 78 3.10 -5.02 44.93
C THR A 78 3.87 -5.38 43.65
N PRO A 79 5.22 -5.24 43.61
CA PRO A 79 6.02 -5.72 42.49
C PRO A 79 5.84 -7.24 42.33
N GLY A 80 5.41 -7.68 41.16
CA GLY A 80 5.25 -9.11 40.83
C GLY A 80 3.89 -9.75 41.16
N GLY A 81 2.89 -8.99 41.60
CA GLY A 81 1.51 -9.48 41.77
C GLY A 81 0.71 -9.49 40.46
N PRO A 82 -0.36 -10.32 40.36
CA PRO A 82 -1.33 -10.24 39.26
C PRO A 82 -2.05 -8.89 39.33
N GLY A 83 -1.73 -7.99 38.40
CA GLY A 83 -2.18 -6.58 38.40
C GLY A 83 -1.04 -5.55 38.45
N SER A 84 0.22 -5.97 38.60
CA SER A 84 1.38 -5.09 38.43
C SER A 84 1.52 -4.63 36.98
N LEU A 85 2.08 -3.43 36.77
CA LEU A 85 2.34 -2.88 35.43
C LEU A 85 3.13 -3.86 34.54
N GLU A 86 4.06 -4.61 35.13
CA GLU A 86 4.86 -5.63 34.46
C GLU A 86 4.03 -6.86 34.07
N ALA A 87 3.14 -7.34 34.94
CA ALA A 87 2.22 -8.43 34.61
C ALA A 87 1.18 -8.03 33.55
N VAL A 88 0.73 -6.77 33.60
CA VAL A 88 -0.18 -6.20 32.59
C VAL A 88 0.53 -6.02 31.24
N LEU A 89 1.78 -5.55 31.24
CA LEU A 89 2.60 -5.46 30.03
C LEU A 89 2.93 -6.85 29.46
N ALA A 90 3.22 -7.84 30.31
CA ALA A 90 3.46 -9.21 29.88
C ALA A 90 2.20 -9.86 29.28
N ALA A 91 1.03 -9.64 29.90
CA ALA A 91 -0.25 -10.11 29.35
C ALA A 91 -0.61 -9.40 28.03
N ALA A 92 -0.37 -8.08 27.93
CA ALA A 92 -0.59 -7.32 26.70
C ALA A 92 0.38 -7.73 25.58
N LEU A 93 1.64 -8.03 25.90
CA LEU A 93 2.63 -8.56 24.94
C LEU A 93 2.34 -10.00 24.52
N ALA A 94 1.75 -10.82 25.40
CA ALA A 94 1.32 -12.18 25.08
C ALA A 94 0.08 -12.23 24.16
N VAL A 95 -0.72 -11.16 24.15
CA VAL A 95 -1.88 -10.97 23.26
C VAL A 95 -1.48 -10.31 21.93
N ARG A 96 -0.30 -9.69 21.85
CA ARG A 96 0.24 -9.13 20.61
C ARG A 96 0.71 -10.25 19.66
N PRO A 97 0.33 -10.23 18.37
CA PRO A 97 0.98 -11.06 17.37
C PRO A 97 2.47 -10.73 17.31
N ALA A 98 3.32 -11.76 17.23
CA ALA A 98 4.71 -11.55 16.85
C ALA A 98 4.75 -10.94 15.44
N ALA A 99 5.61 -9.94 15.23
CA ALA A 99 5.83 -9.38 13.91
C ALA A 99 6.23 -10.50 12.92
N PRO A 100 5.74 -10.47 11.66
CA PRO A 100 6.20 -11.40 10.64
C PRO A 100 7.71 -11.26 10.47
N GLY A 101 8.47 -12.36 10.61
CA GLY A 101 9.89 -12.42 10.27
C GLY A 101 10.89 -12.59 11.41
N THR A 102 10.46 -12.78 12.66
CA THR A 102 11.41 -13.27 13.69
C THR A 102 11.47 -14.79 13.61
N PRO A 103 12.59 -15.44 13.21
CA PRO A 103 12.68 -16.88 13.32
C PRO A 103 12.69 -17.24 14.81
N ALA A 104 11.58 -17.78 15.31
CA ALA A 104 11.60 -18.56 16.53
C ALA A 104 12.48 -19.78 16.25
N THR A 105 13.70 -19.75 16.78
CA THR A 105 14.61 -20.90 16.76
C THR A 105 13.94 -22.07 17.48
N GLY A 106 13.50 -23.05 16.71
CA GLY A 106 13.15 -24.38 17.23
C GLY A 106 11.76 -24.86 16.84
N SER A 107 11.59 -25.31 15.59
CA SER A 107 10.82 -26.54 15.31
C SER A 107 11.02 -26.97 13.85
N THR A 108 11.66 -28.12 13.66
CA THR A 108 11.83 -28.79 12.38
C THR A 108 10.64 -29.72 12.13
N ALA A 109 9.72 -29.34 11.24
CA ALA A 109 8.80 -30.27 10.58
C ALA A 109 8.52 -29.81 9.13
N PRO A 110 8.65 -30.68 8.12
CA PRO A 110 8.43 -30.29 6.74
C PRO A 110 6.93 -30.33 6.43
N ALA A 111 6.32 -29.17 6.19
CA ALA A 111 4.98 -29.11 5.59
C ALA A 111 5.11 -29.35 4.09
N GLN A 112 4.44 -30.39 3.58
CA GLN A 112 4.40 -30.74 2.16
C GLN A 112 3.70 -29.64 1.36
N ALA A 113 4.42 -29.02 0.42
CA ALA A 113 3.88 -28.05 -0.51
C ALA A 113 3.02 -28.75 -1.57
N GLY A 114 1.73 -28.40 -1.64
CA GLY A 114 0.87 -28.73 -2.78
C GLY A 114 1.20 -27.86 -4.00
N PRO A 115 0.79 -28.26 -5.21
CA PRO A 115 1.11 -27.54 -6.44
C PRO A 115 0.50 -26.13 -6.40
N ALA A 116 1.35 -25.12 -6.61
CA ALA A 116 0.97 -23.72 -6.64
C ALA A 116 -0.01 -23.46 -7.80
N ARG A 117 -1.20 -22.94 -7.48
CA ARG A 117 -2.12 -22.35 -8.46
C ARG A 117 -1.58 -20.97 -8.88
N PRO A 118 -1.69 -20.56 -10.15
CA PRO A 118 -1.25 -19.24 -10.57
C PRO A 118 -2.07 -18.16 -9.85
N ARG A 119 -1.40 -17.30 -9.09
CA ARG A 119 -1.98 -16.09 -8.50
C ARG A 119 -1.87 -14.99 -9.55
N GLY A 120 -3.00 -14.48 -10.04
CA GLY A 120 -3.02 -13.19 -10.73
C GLY A 120 -2.61 -12.08 -9.76
N PRO A 121 -2.08 -10.94 -10.23
CA PRO A 121 -1.59 -9.89 -9.36
C PRO A 121 -2.76 -9.33 -8.53
N ARG A 122 -2.65 -9.42 -7.20
CA ARG A 122 -3.45 -8.62 -6.27
C ARG A 122 -2.48 -7.74 -5.49
N THR A 123 -2.43 -6.50 -5.91
CA THR A 123 -1.65 -5.38 -5.38
C THR A 123 -2.51 -4.13 -5.42
N PRO A 124 -2.05 -3.02 -4.82
CA PRO A 124 -2.20 -2.63 -3.41
C PRO A 124 -3.67 -2.41 -3.00
N THR A 125 -3.94 -2.24 -1.70
CA THR A 125 -5.22 -1.66 -1.26
C THR A 125 -4.95 -0.31 -0.61
N HIS A 126 -5.40 0.78 -1.26
CA HIS A 126 -5.50 2.09 -0.60
C HIS A 126 -6.18 1.97 0.78
N GLY A 127 -7.14 1.06 0.93
CA GLY A 127 -7.74 0.70 2.21
C GLY A 127 -6.74 0.24 3.30
N SER A 128 -5.68 -0.52 2.98
CA SER A 128 -4.66 -0.88 3.97
C SER A 128 -3.88 0.35 4.45
N ARG A 129 -3.57 1.27 3.53
CA ARG A 129 -2.83 2.50 3.80
C ARG A 129 -3.69 3.46 4.61
N ALA A 130 -4.96 3.58 4.25
CA ALA A 130 -5.94 4.34 5.02
C ALA A 130 -6.08 3.77 6.45
N ALA A 131 -6.15 2.45 6.62
CA ALA A 131 -6.20 1.83 7.94
C ALA A 131 -4.91 2.03 8.77
N ALA A 132 -3.73 2.06 8.11
CA ALA A 132 -2.47 2.34 8.78
C ALA A 132 -2.40 3.80 9.27
N LEU A 133 -2.82 4.76 8.44
CA LEU A 133 -2.89 6.16 8.84
C LEU A 133 -3.95 6.39 9.92
N ASP A 134 -5.13 5.78 9.82
CA ASP A 134 -6.17 5.93 10.84
C ASP A 134 -5.69 5.46 12.23
N ARG A 135 -4.97 4.33 12.29
CA ARG A 135 -4.33 3.85 13.53
C ARG A 135 -3.35 4.88 14.10
N LEU A 136 -2.51 5.47 13.26
CA LEU A 136 -1.59 6.54 13.67
C LEU A 136 -2.37 7.76 14.21
N LEU A 137 -3.45 8.17 13.54
CA LEU A 137 -4.24 9.35 13.92
C LEU A 137 -5.03 9.13 15.23
N VAL A 138 -5.49 7.90 15.51
CA VAL A 138 -6.15 7.54 16.77
C VAL A 138 -5.20 7.65 17.96
N GLU A 139 -3.94 7.25 17.79
CA GLU A 139 -2.92 7.32 18.84
C GLU A 139 -2.31 8.73 18.99
N LEU A 140 -2.60 9.63 18.05
CA LEU A 140 -1.97 10.93 17.99
C LEU A 140 -2.49 11.87 19.09
N ALA A 141 -1.58 12.36 19.94
CA ALA A 141 -1.94 13.33 20.97
C ALA A 141 -2.56 14.61 20.36
N PRO A 142 -3.56 15.25 21.01
CA PRO A 142 -4.27 16.42 20.46
C PRO A 142 -3.34 17.56 20.03
N ALA A 143 -2.24 17.79 20.76
CA ALA A 143 -1.27 18.85 20.46
C ALA A 143 -0.49 18.63 19.15
N HIS A 144 -0.45 17.41 18.61
CA HIS A 144 0.26 17.12 17.36
C HIS A 144 -0.55 17.49 16.12
N TRP A 145 -1.88 17.60 16.22
CA TRP A 145 -2.75 17.91 15.07
C TRP A 145 -2.45 19.28 14.43
N GLY A 146 -2.01 20.24 15.23
CA GLY A 146 -1.60 21.57 14.76
C GLY A 146 -0.11 21.70 14.40
N ARG A 147 0.71 20.65 14.56
CA ARG A 147 2.12 20.71 14.19
C ARG A 147 2.28 20.57 12.68
N LEU A 148 3.26 21.30 12.14
CA LEU A 148 3.68 21.18 10.76
C LEU A 148 4.26 19.79 10.51
N ALA A 149 3.70 19.08 9.54
CA ALA A 149 4.17 17.77 9.10
C ALA A 149 5.11 17.91 7.91
N VAL A 150 4.67 18.59 6.84
CA VAL A 150 5.44 18.77 5.62
C VAL A 150 4.96 19.96 4.82
N ALA A 151 5.85 20.57 4.01
CA ALA A 151 5.52 21.67 3.08
C ALA A 151 4.76 22.87 3.70
N GLY A 152 4.87 23.07 5.02
CA GLY A 152 4.12 24.11 5.74
C GLY A 152 2.69 23.73 6.14
N TRP A 153 2.28 22.48 5.93
CA TRP A 153 0.98 21.95 6.28
C TRP A 153 1.02 21.31 7.65
N SER A 154 0.03 21.61 8.49
CA SER A 154 -0.22 20.88 9.72
C SER A 154 -0.72 19.46 9.45
N VAL A 155 -0.63 18.58 10.45
CA VAL A 155 -1.24 17.22 10.38
C VAL A 155 -2.72 17.32 10.00
N ARG A 156 -3.47 18.24 10.60
CA ARG A 156 -4.88 18.48 10.27
C ARG A 156 -5.08 18.85 8.80
N GLU A 157 -4.29 19.79 8.30
CA GLU A 157 -4.39 20.24 6.91
C GLU A 157 -4.00 19.11 5.95
N LEU A 158 -2.99 18.31 6.29
CA LEU A 158 -2.55 17.18 5.46
C LEU A 158 -3.59 16.06 5.36
N VAL A 159 -4.32 15.77 6.44
CA VAL A 159 -5.46 14.82 6.38
C VAL A 159 -6.60 15.39 5.53
N LEU A 160 -6.83 16.70 5.60
CA LEU A 160 -7.84 17.37 4.76
C LEU A 160 -7.42 17.45 3.30
N HIS A 161 -6.12 17.52 3.00
CA HIS A 161 -5.59 17.34 1.65
C HIS A 161 -5.99 15.99 1.10
N LEU A 162 -5.64 14.90 1.79
CA LEU A 162 -6.02 13.54 1.38
C LEU A 162 -7.54 13.43 1.14
N TYR A 163 -8.36 13.99 2.04
CA TYR A 163 -9.82 14.05 1.87
C TYR A 163 -10.25 14.83 0.61
N ALA A 164 -9.55 15.90 0.27
CA ALA A 164 -9.85 16.76 -0.86
C ALA A 164 -9.60 16.04 -2.20
N VAL A 165 -8.42 15.44 -2.36
CA VAL A 165 -8.01 14.72 -3.58
C VAL A 165 -8.70 13.36 -3.73
N ASP A 166 -9.00 12.64 -2.64
CA ASP A 166 -9.93 11.50 -2.67
C ASP A 166 -11.32 11.92 -3.19
N GLY A 167 -11.74 13.14 -2.86
CA GLY A 167 -13.00 13.71 -3.32
C GLY A 167 -13.02 14.02 -4.83
N LEU A 168 -11.87 14.33 -5.44
CA LEU A 168 -11.76 14.48 -6.89
C LEU A 168 -11.98 13.15 -7.60
N LEU A 169 -11.35 12.09 -7.09
CA LEU A 169 -11.47 10.76 -7.67
C LEU A 169 -12.90 10.24 -7.55
N LEU A 170 -13.56 10.42 -6.40
CA LEU A 170 -14.97 10.05 -6.26
C LEU A 170 -15.87 10.78 -7.27
N ALA A 171 -15.74 12.11 -7.37
CA ALA A 171 -16.54 12.88 -8.31
C ALA A 171 -16.30 12.46 -9.77
N ALA A 172 -15.07 12.11 -10.13
CA ALA A 172 -14.73 11.60 -11.45
C ALA A 172 -15.33 10.22 -11.73
N LEU A 173 -15.34 9.32 -10.74
CA LEU A 173 -15.94 7.99 -10.84
C LEU A 173 -17.47 8.07 -10.95
N ASP A 174 -18.10 8.98 -10.21
CA ASP A 174 -19.54 9.24 -10.29
C ASP A 174 -19.94 9.88 -11.64
N GLY A 175 -19.15 10.86 -12.10
CA GLY A 175 -19.33 11.55 -13.38
C GLY A 175 -19.11 10.65 -14.60
N ALA A 176 -18.16 9.71 -14.53
CA ALA A 176 -17.95 8.70 -15.57
C ALA A 176 -19.16 7.77 -15.76
N GLY A 177 -20.05 7.69 -14.75
CA GLY A 177 -21.29 6.93 -14.80
C GLY A 177 -22.55 7.77 -15.09
N SER A 178 -22.47 9.09 -15.21
CA SER A 178 -23.65 9.97 -15.25
C SER A 178 -23.58 11.08 -16.32
N ASP A 179 -24.30 10.88 -17.42
CA ASP A 179 -24.70 11.93 -18.39
C ASP A 179 -25.86 12.80 -17.85
N ALA A 180 -26.02 12.92 -16.52
CA ALA A 180 -27.12 13.63 -15.90
C ALA A 180 -26.60 14.58 -14.83
N GLY A 181 -26.52 15.86 -15.20
CA GLY A 181 -26.30 16.94 -14.24
C GLY A 181 -27.41 16.99 -13.20
N ALA A 182 -27.02 17.16 -11.94
CA ALA A 182 -27.92 17.60 -10.89
C ALA A 182 -27.12 18.36 -9.82
N ASP A 183 -27.53 19.61 -9.60
CA ASP A 183 -27.19 20.41 -8.43
C ASP A 183 -27.62 19.68 -7.15
N SER A 184 -26.75 19.65 -6.15
CA SER A 184 -27.04 19.06 -4.84
C SER A 184 -27.05 20.17 -3.77
N ASP A 185 -28.25 20.51 -3.29
CA ASP A 185 -28.51 21.52 -2.25
C ASP A 185 -28.32 20.92 -0.83
N ALA A 186 -27.14 20.35 -0.55
CA ALA A 186 -26.76 19.97 0.82
C ALA A 186 -25.88 21.06 1.46
N PRO A 187 -26.17 21.52 2.70
CA PRO A 187 -25.29 22.45 3.39
C PRO A 187 -23.91 21.80 3.63
N GLY A 188 -22.90 22.25 2.88
CA GLY A 188 -21.56 21.67 2.87
C GLY A 188 -21.14 21.05 1.53
N ASP A 189 -21.99 21.09 0.50
CA ASP A 189 -21.61 20.68 -0.85
C ASP A 189 -20.72 21.76 -1.47
N LEU A 190 -19.41 21.52 -1.44
CA LEU A 190 -18.48 22.19 -2.34
C LEU A 190 -18.90 21.68 -3.72
N GLY A 191 -19.73 22.45 -4.45
CA GLY A 191 -20.28 22.08 -5.76
C GLY A 191 -19.22 21.58 -6.75
N ARG A 192 -19.63 21.08 -7.92
CA ARG A 192 -18.80 20.25 -8.83
C ARG A 192 -17.29 20.60 -8.73
N PRO A 193 -16.46 19.67 -8.23
CA PRO A 193 -15.12 20.01 -7.81
C PRO A 193 -14.30 20.54 -9.00
N ASP A 194 -13.46 21.54 -8.73
CA ASP A 194 -12.38 21.90 -9.65
C ASP A 194 -11.48 20.68 -9.86
N GLU A 195 -11.02 20.46 -11.09
CA GLU A 195 -10.12 19.34 -11.39
C GLU A 195 -8.71 19.59 -10.84
N ASP A 196 -8.38 20.82 -10.41
CA ASP A 196 -7.11 21.17 -9.78
C ASP A 196 -7.03 20.74 -8.30
N PRO A 197 -6.08 19.85 -7.92
CA PRO A 197 -5.87 19.40 -6.54
C PRO A 197 -5.59 20.51 -5.53
N VAL A 198 -4.89 21.57 -5.95
CA VAL A 198 -4.52 22.69 -5.07
C VAL A 198 -5.76 23.51 -4.72
N ALA A 199 -6.47 24.02 -5.73
CA ALA A 199 -7.71 24.77 -5.54
C ALA A 199 -8.75 23.94 -4.77
N ARG A 200 -8.85 22.64 -5.08
CA ARG A 200 -9.73 21.72 -4.36
C ARG A 200 -9.39 21.65 -2.87
N THR A 201 -8.10 21.54 -2.55
CA THR A 201 -7.67 21.45 -1.16
C THR A 201 -7.91 22.75 -0.40
N GLU A 202 -7.61 23.92 -1.01
CA GLU A 202 -7.91 25.23 -0.41
C GLU A 202 -9.40 25.38 -0.09
N ALA A 203 -10.28 24.96 -1.00
CA ALA A 203 -11.72 24.99 -0.79
C ALA A 203 -12.17 24.10 0.38
N VAL A 204 -11.60 22.88 0.49
CA VAL A 204 -11.86 21.97 1.62
C VAL A 204 -11.36 22.58 2.94
N LEU A 205 -10.15 23.15 2.96
CA LEU A 205 -9.60 23.78 4.16
C LEU A 205 -10.48 24.94 4.64
N ALA A 206 -10.97 25.77 3.72
CA ALA A 206 -11.87 26.87 4.03
C ALA A 206 -13.22 26.39 4.59
N ALA A 207 -13.84 25.40 3.95
CA ALA A 207 -15.16 24.89 4.34
C ALA A 207 -15.15 24.08 5.65
N THR A 208 -14.01 23.48 5.99
CA THR A 208 -13.89 22.61 7.16
C THR A 208 -13.26 23.31 8.36
N ARG A 209 -13.07 24.64 8.34
CA ARG A 209 -12.39 25.38 9.43
C ARG A 209 -12.92 25.05 10.84
N GLU A 210 -14.23 24.90 10.96
CA GLU A 210 -14.91 24.62 12.23
C GLU A 210 -14.95 23.13 12.62
N TRP A 211 -14.44 22.23 11.77
CA TRP A 211 -14.42 20.80 12.07
C TRP A 211 -13.39 20.48 13.16
N SER A 212 -13.83 19.66 14.12
CA SER A 212 -12.95 19.05 15.11
C SER A 212 -11.99 18.05 14.46
N VAL A 213 -10.89 17.72 15.16
CA VAL A 213 -9.90 16.76 14.65
C VAL A 213 -10.50 15.35 14.51
N GLU A 214 -11.45 14.99 15.37
CA GLU A 214 -12.20 13.74 15.28
C GLU A 214 -13.10 13.72 14.04
N GLN A 215 -13.75 14.83 13.72
CA GLN A 215 -14.55 14.95 12.49
C GLN A 215 -13.66 14.85 11.26
N VAL A 216 -12.51 15.53 11.24
CA VAL A 216 -11.53 15.45 10.14
C VAL A 216 -11.10 13.98 9.91
N ARG A 217 -10.68 13.27 10.96
CA ARG A 217 -10.26 11.86 10.87
C ARG A 217 -11.38 10.97 10.34
N LEU A 218 -12.56 11.02 10.96
CA LEU A 218 -13.69 10.14 10.63
C LEU A 218 -14.18 10.38 9.19
N ARG A 219 -14.29 11.65 8.77
CA ARG A 219 -14.75 11.99 7.41
C ARG A 219 -13.73 11.61 6.35
N TRP A 220 -12.44 11.80 6.63
CA TRP A 220 -11.39 11.32 5.75
C TRP A 220 -11.41 9.80 5.61
N PHE A 221 -11.47 9.06 6.72
CA PHE A 221 -11.47 7.60 6.68
C PHE A 221 -12.71 7.02 5.98
N GLU A 222 -13.89 7.60 6.22
CA GLU A 222 -15.12 7.28 5.50
C GLU A 222 -14.95 7.48 3.98
N ARG A 223 -14.36 8.61 3.57
CA ARG A 223 -14.13 8.93 2.15
C ARG A 223 -13.13 7.97 1.48
N ALA A 224 -12.04 7.62 2.15
CA ALA A 224 -11.09 6.63 1.65
C ALA A 224 -11.76 5.26 1.40
N GLY A 225 -12.69 4.87 2.29
CA GLY A 225 -13.52 3.68 2.11
C GLY A 225 -14.44 3.76 0.89
N LEU A 226 -15.08 4.91 0.67
CA LEU A 226 -15.92 5.14 -0.52
C LEU A 226 -15.11 5.07 -1.82
N VAL A 227 -13.90 5.63 -1.85
CA VAL A 227 -12.99 5.53 -3.01
C VAL A 227 -12.70 4.06 -3.34
N CYS A 228 -12.37 3.26 -2.33
CA CYS A 228 -12.10 1.83 -2.52
C CYS A 228 -13.31 1.10 -3.12
N ALA A 229 -14.52 1.39 -2.62
CA ALA A 229 -15.75 0.80 -3.12
C ALA A 229 -16.03 1.21 -4.58
N ALA A 230 -15.97 2.51 -4.88
CA ALA A 230 -16.24 3.06 -6.21
C ALA A 230 -15.25 2.53 -7.26
N VAL A 231 -13.96 2.43 -6.94
CA VAL A 231 -12.97 1.83 -7.86
C VAL A 231 -13.24 0.34 -8.07
N ALA A 232 -13.63 -0.39 -7.02
CA ALA A 232 -13.98 -1.80 -7.16
C ALA A 232 -15.24 -2.01 -8.02
N ASP A 233 -16.22 -1.11 -7.93
CA ASP A 233 -17.40 -1.08 -8.81
C ASP A 233 -17.00 -0.78 -10.26
N ALA A 234 -16.21 0.28 -10.48
CA ALA A 234 -15.74 0.66 -11.81
C ALA A 234 -14.91 -0.45 -12.48
N THR A 235 -14.07 -1.15 -11.71
CA THR A 235 -13.26 -2.29 -12.21
C THR A 235 -14.13 -3.50 -12.58
N ARG A 236 -15.27 -3.69 -11.90
CA ARG A 236 -16.23 -4.77 -12.19
C ARG A 236 -17.12 -4.46 -13.39
N ALA A 237 -17.38 -3.20 -13.68
CA ALA A 237 -18.12 -2.79 -14.86
C ALA A 237 -17.31 -3.14 -16.12
N SER A 238 -17.81 -4.06 -16.95
CA SER A 238 -17.09 -4.58 -18.11
C SER A 238 -16.78 -3.49 -19.15
N GLY A 239 -15.54 -3.04 -19.22
CA GLY A 239 -14.99 -2.20 -20.28
C GLY A 239 -13.66 -1.53 -19.88
N PRO A 240 -12.79 -1.15 -20.84
CA PRO A 240 -11.68 -0.26 -20.53
C PRO A 240 -12.27 1.09 -20.10
N SER A 241 -12.21 1.36 -18.79
CA SER A 241 -12.57 2.64 -18.20
C SER A 241 -11.28 3.37 -17.85
N VAL A 242 -11.09 4.55 -18.43
CA VAL A 242 -10.15 5.55 -17.93
C VAL A 242 -10.96 6.62 -17.20
N VAL A 243 -10.38 7.15 -16.14
CA VAL A 243 -10.96 8.18 -15.29
C VAL A 243 -9.98 9.33 -15.21
N THR A 244 -10.48 10.55 -15.39
CA THR A 244 -9.70 11.77 -15.24
C THR A 244 -9.98 12.37 -13.87
N ALA A 245 -8.99 12.41 -13.00
CA ALA A 245 -9.07 13.04 -11.68
C ALA A 245 -7.76 13.77 -11.39
N GLY A 246 -7.82 14.98 -10.84
CA GLY A 246 -6.60 15.76 -10.56
C GLY A 246 -5.81 16.13 -11.81
N GLY A 247 -6.47 16.26 -12.98
CA GLY A 247 -5.81 16.44 -14.28
C GLY A 247 -5.12 15.17 -14.83
N TRP A 248 -5.16 14.04 -14.12
CA TRP A 248 -4.53 12.78 -14.55
C TRP A 248 -5.56 11.77 -15.06
N THR A 249 -5.37 11.29 -16.29
CA THR A 249 -6.26 10.31 -16.94
C THR A 249 -5.61 8.94 -16.96
N THR A 250 -6.17 7.99 -16.22
CA THR A 250 -5.66 6.61 -16.16
C THR A 250 -6.75 5.63 -15.74
N THR A 251 -6.39 4.35 -15.55
CA THR A 251 -7.30 3.33 -15.02
C THR A 251 -7.67 3.62 -13.55
N PRO A 252 -8.88 3.24 -13.10
CA PRO A 252 -9.26 3.31 -11.68
C PRO A 252 -8.26 2.63 -10.74
N ALA A 253 -7.62 1.54 -11.18
CA ALA A 253 -6.63 0.81 -10.39
C ALA A 253 -5.32 1.60 -10.19
N ASP A 254 -4.87 2.30 -11.22
CA ASP A 254 -3.69 3.18 -11.13
C ASP A 254 -3.97 4.39 -10.25
N HIS A 255 -5.17 4.99 -10.35
CA HIS A 255 -5.64 6.01 -9.40
C HIS A 255 -5.58 5.51 -7.97
N LEU A 256 -6.13 4.32 -7.69
CA LEU A 256 -6.11 3.74 -6.35
C LEU A 256 -4.68 3.47 -5.84
N THR A 257 -3.77 3.09 -6.73
CA THR A 257 -2.35 2.90 -6.41
C THR A 257 -1.67 4.22 -6.07
N ALA A 258 -1.92 5.28 -6.83
CA ALA A 258 -1.43 6.63 -6.53
C ALA A 258 -1.94 7.12 -5.15
N ARG A 259 -3.25 6.95 -4.88
CA ARG A 259 -3.84 7.30 -3.57
C ARG A 259 -3.21 6.49 -2.43
N ALA A 260 -2.86 5.22 -2.66
CA ALA A 260 -2.18 4.39 -1.68
C ALA A 260 -0.75 4.89 -1.41
N PHE A 261 -0.02 5.28 -2.47
CA PHE A 261 1.33 5.83 -2.38
C PHE A 261 1.32 7.12 -1.55
N GLU A 262 0.48 8.08 -1.91
CA GLU A 262 0.38 9.37 -1.25
C GLU A 262 -0.01 9.23 0.23
N THR A 263 -1.03 8.40 0.53
CA THR A 263 -1.42 8.10 1.92
C THR A 263 -0.26 7.54 2.72
N TRP A 264 0.56 6.66 2.15
CA TRP A 264 1.74 6.11 2.84
C TRP A 264 2.81 7.18 3.10
N ILE A 265 3.15 8.00 2.11
CA ILE A 265 4.12 9.09 2.28
C ILE A 265 3.65 10.06 3.37
N HIS A 266 2.38 10.46 3.36
CA HIS A 266 1.85 11.36 4.37
C HIS A 266 1.66 10.71 5.74
N THR A 267 1.47 9.38 5.82
CA THR A 267 1.57 8.65 7.09
C THR A 267 2.96 8.82 7.69
N ARG A 268 4.01 8.72 6.88
CA ARG A 268 5.39 8.92 7.34
C ARG A 268 5.66 10.36 7.73
N ASP A 269 5.15 11.33 6.97
CA ASP A 269 5.27 12.77 7.29
C ASP A 269 4.64 13.08 8.67
N ILE A 270 3.44 12.57 8.92
CA ILE A 270 2.73 12.75 10.20
C ILE A 270 3.44 12.03 11.35
N ALA A 271 3.90 10.79 11.12
CA ALA A 271 4.64 10.04 12.13
C ALA A 271 5.93 10.78 12.52
N ALA A 272 6.69 11.28 11.54
CA ALA A 272 7.91 12.04 11.78
C ALA A 272 7.65 13.33 12.58
N ALA A 273 6.58 14.05 12.28
CA ALA A 273 6.17 15.26 13.03
C ALA A 273 5.81 14.98 14.51
N ALA A 274 5.39 13.75 14.78
CA ALA A 274 5.09 13.24 16.12
C ALA A 274 6.30 12.56 16.80
N GLY A 275 7.44 12.41 16.12
CA GLY A 275 8.59 11.65 16.61
C GLY A 275 8.36 10.14 16.66
N LEU A 276 7.41 9.64 15.86
CA LEU A 276 7.02 8.24 15.75
C LEU A 276 7.64 7.61 14.50
N ALA A 277 7.78 6.29 14.53
CA ALA A 277 8.15 5.49 13.37
C ALA A 277 6.97 4.59 12.98
N VAL A 278 6.71 4.47 11.69
CA VAL A 278 5.69 3.59 11.12
C VAL A 278 6.36 2.56 10.20
N PRO A 279 5.85 1.32 10.16
CA PRO A 279 6.38 0.31 9.25
C PRO A 279 6.12 0.69 7.79
N ASP A 280 6.99 0.21 6.89
CA ASP A 280 6.78 0.34 5.45
C ASP A 280 5.63 -0.58 4.96
N PRO A 281 5.09 -0.36 3.75
CA PRO A 281 4.06 -1.20 3.16
C PRO A 281 4.54 -2.62 2.89
N GLY A 282 3.58 -3.52 2.70
CA GLY A 282 3.89 -4.90 2.34
C GLY A 282 4.59 -4.96 0.99
N GLU A 283 5.34 -6.03 0.75
CA GLU A 283 6.15 -6.22 -0.46
C GLU A 283 5.38 -5.99 -1.77
N GLY A 284 4.17 -6.54 -1.90
CA GLY A 284 3.36 -6.35 -3.10
C GLY A 284 2.89 -4.90 -3.27
N GLU A 285 2.60 -4.20 -2.17
CA GLU A 285 2.17 -2.80 -2.23
C GLU A 285 3.32 -1.91 -2.67
N LEU A 286 4.51 -2.09 -2.09
CA LEU A 286 5.73 -1.40 -2.49
C LEU A 286 6.05 -1.66 -3.96
N HIS A 287 5.98 -2.91 -4.39
CA HIS A 287 6.25 -3.30 -5.77
C HIS A 287 5.35 -2.54 -6.75
N THR A 288 4.04 -2.52 -6.52
CA THR A 288 3.09 -1.85 -7.43
C THR A 288 3.15 -0.32 -7.34
N MET A 289 3.42 0.23 -6.17
CA MET A 289 3.73 1.66 -6.02
C MET A 289 4.96 2.06 -6.85
N ALA A 290 6.02 1.25 -6.79
CA ALA A 290 7.24 1.50 -7.54
C ALA A 290 7.07 1.29 -9.05
N ASP A 291 6.33 0.26 -9.47
CA ASP A 291 5.95 0.04 -10.87
C ASP A 291 5.20 1.25 -11.44
N LEU A 292 4.18 1.74 -10.74
CA LEU A 292 3.44 2.93 -11.16
C LEU A 292 4.37 4.15 -11.24
N ALA A 293 5.23 4.37 -10.25
CA ALA A 293 6.17 5.49 -10.26
C ALA A 293 7.11 5.44 -11.49
N LEU A 294 7.65 4.26 -11.83
CA LEU A 294 8.47 4.10 -13.02
C LEU A 294 7.68 4.36 -14.31
N ARG A 295 6.43 3.89 -14.39
CA ARG A 295 5.54 4.18 -15.54
C ARG A 295 5.22 5.67 -15.69
N LEU A 296 5.10 6.41 -14.59
CA LEU A 296 4.88 7.85 -14.62
C LEU A 296 6.15 8.63 -15.01
N LEU A 297 7.33 8.06 -14.77
CA LEU A 297 8.61 8.70 -15.08
C LEU A 297 9.09 8.44 -16.52
N VAL A 298 8.57 7.44 -17.22
CA VAL A 298 9.13 7.03 -18.52
C VAL A 298 9.04 8.13 -19.58
N ASP A 299 7.92 8.85 -19.65
CA ASP A 299 7.71 9.93 -20.61
C ASP A 299 8.63 11.13 -20.34
N PRO A 300 8.66 11.72 -19.13
CA PRO A 300 9.58 12.83 -18.84
C PRO A 300 11.05 12.41 -18.93
N TRP A 301 11.37 11.16 -18.55
CA TRP A 301 12.72 10.63 -18.70
C TRP A 301 13.11 10.53 -20.18
N THR A 302 12.25 9.96 -21.02
CA THR A 302 12.48 9.83 -22.47
C THR A 302 12.70 11.21 -23.11
N ALA A 303 11.87 12.20 -22.76
CA ALA A 303 12.01 13.57 -23.26
C ALA A 303 13.34 14.22 -22.83
N ALA A 304 13.80 13.95 -21.61
CA ALA A 304 15.05 14.49 -21.11
C ALA A 304 16.29 13.86 -21.79
N VAL A 305 16.22 12.57 -22.13
CA VAL A 305 17.34 11.83 -22.73
C VAL A 305 17.33 11.78 -24.26
N GLU A 306 16.28 12.30 -24.92
CA GLU A 306 16.09 12.24 -26.39
C GLU A 306 17.30 12.79 -27.18
N THR A 307 18.01 13.78 -26.62
CA THR A 307 19.19 14.38 -27.25
C THR A 307 20.43 13.47 -27.27
N ALA A 308 20.42 12.35 -26.53
CA ALA A 308 21.56 11.44 -26.37
C ALA A 308 21.55 10.24 -27.34
N GLY A 309 20.48 10.04 -28.12
CA GLY A 309 20.31 8.88 -29.02
C GLY A 309 19.44 7.77 -28.41
N PRO A 310 19.47 6.53 -28.94
CA PRO A 310 18.64 5.44 -28.40
C PRO A 310 18.99 5.15 -26.94
N ALA A 311 18.05 5.40 -26.03
CA ALA A 311 18.21 5.21 -24.59
C ALA A 311 17.46 3.96 -24.12
N ALA A 312 18.15 3.08 -23.40
CA ALA A 312 17.56 1.95 -22.69
C ALA A 312 18.22 1.84 -21.31
N LEU A 313 17.40 1.84 -20.26
CA LEU A 313 17.84 1.83 -18.87
C LEU A 313 17.25 0.64 -18.14
N THR A 314 18.11 -0.17 -17.52
CA THR A 314 17.68 -1.21 -16.58
C THR A 314 17.62 -0.63 -15.17
N VAL A 315 16.46 -0.68 -14.52
CA VAL A 315 16.26 -0.23 -13.14
C VAL A 315 16.02 -1.45 -12.26
N THR A 316 16.91 -1.69 -11.31
CA THR A 316 16.76 -2.74 -10.30
C THR A 316 16.46 -2.10 -8.95
N LEU A 317 15.26 -2.35 -8.42
CA LEU A 317 14.87 -1.94 -7.07
C LEU A 317 15.09 -3.11 -6.12
N THR A 318 15.87 -2.92 -5.06
CA THR A 318 16.27 -3.96 -4.10
C THR A 318 15.47 -3.88 -2.80
N GLY A 319 15.34 -5.02 -2.12
CA GLY A 319 14.58 -5.15 -0.87
C GLY A 319 13.21 -5.84 -1.04
N PRO A 320 12.41 -5.96 0.03
CA PRO A 320 11.07 -6.54 -0.04
C PRO A 320 10.18 -5.75 -1.01
N GLY A 321 9.58 -6.43 -1.99
CA GLY A 321 8.82 -5.80 -3.07
C GLY A 321 9.67 -5.29 -4.24
N GLY A 322 10.99 -5.48 -4.19
CA GLY A 322 11.90 -5.16 -5.28
C GLY A 322 11.59 -5.88 -6.59
N GLY A 323 12.30 -5.51 -7.64
CA GLY A 323 12.10 -6.01 -9.00
C GLY A 323 13.14 -5.45 -9.95
N THR A 324 13.06 -5.84 -11.22
CA THR A 324 13.89 -5.27 -12.28
C THR A 324 13.00 -4.89 -13.46
N TRP A 325 13.13 -3.65 -13.92
CA TRP A 325 12.38 -3.10 -15.04
C TRP A 325 13.35 -2.62 -16.13
N SER A 326 12.95 -2.73 -17.38
CA SER A 326 13.56 -2.01 -18.50
C SER A 326 12.72 -0.80 -18.85
N LEU A 327 13.36 0.35 -18.94
CA LEU A 327 12.79 1.62 -19.38
C LEU A 327 13.39 1.96 -20.74
N ASP A 328 12.53 2.24 -21.71
CA ASP A 328 12.90 2.71 -23.04
C ASP A 328 11.75 3.57 -23.62
N PRO A 329 11.92 4.23 -24.78
CA PRO A 329 10.87 5.07 -25.36
C PRO A 329 9.55 4.37 -25.68
N SER A 330 9.50 3.03 -25.67
CA SER A 330 8.27 2.26 -25.85
C SER A 330 7.52 1.99 -24.54
N GLY A 331 8.16 2.25 -23.39
CA GLY A 331 7.53 2.19 -22.09
C GLY A 331 8.39 1.50 -21.03
N VAL A 332 7.71 1.00 -20.00
CA VAL A 332 8.31 0.26 -18.88
C VAL A 332 7.88 -1.20 -18.97
N HIS A 333 8.85 -2.10 -18.89
CA HIS A 333 8.60 -3.54 -18.89
C HIS A 333 9.30 -4.19 -17.72
N GLU A 334 8.52 -4.83 -16.84
CA GLU A 334 9.11 -5.65 -15.78
C GLU A 334 9.76 -6.91 -16.38
N TRP A 335 10.99 -7.18 -15.97
CA TRP A 335 11.66 -8.41 -16.34
C TRP A 335 11.08 -9.59 -15.56
N GLN A 336 10.35 -10.45 -16.26
CA GLN A 336 9.93 -11.75 -15.75
C GLN A 336 11.07 -12.76 -15.92
N GLY A 337 12.05 -12.71 -15.02
CA GLY A 337 13.10 -13.72 -14.95
C GLY A 337 12.56 -15.04 -14.38
N ASP A 338 12.74 -16.14 -15.10
CA ASP A 338 12.50 -17.50 -14.60
C ASP A 338 13.33 -17.71 -13.32
N ALA A 339 12.70 -18.23 -12.25
CA ALA A 339 13.31 -18.45 -10.95
C ALA A 339 14.31 -19.62 -11.03
N GLY A 340 15.47 -19.37 -11.66
CA GLY A 340 16.42 -20.41 -12.02
C GLY A 340 17.85 -19.88 -12.19
N LEU A 341 18.36 -19.12 -11.21
CA LEU A 341 19.81 -19.04 -11.04
C LEU A 341 20.30 -20.37 -10.45
N VAL A 342 20.57 -21.32 -11.34
CA VAL A 342 21.41 -22.49 -11.03
C VAL A 342 22.80 -21.95 -10.69
N GLU A 343 23.23 -22.13 -9.45
CA GLU A 343 24.62 -21.92 -9.05
C GLU A 343 25.53 -22.70 -9.99
N SER A 344 26.44 -21.97 -10.65
CA SER A 344 27.46 -22.56 -11.52
C SER A 344 28.52 -23.24 -10.64
N GLY A 345 28.31 -24.51 -10.31
CA GLY A 345 29.36 -25.40 -9.80
C GLY A 345 30.37 -25.75 -10.90
N PRO A 346 31.65 -26.00 -10.56
CA PRO A 346 32.72 -26.10 -11.54
C PRO A 346 32.62 -27.39 -12.36
N ALA A 347 33.02 -27.29 -13.63
CA ALA A 347 33.00 -28.34 -14.63
C ALA A 347 33.94 -29.51 -14.30
N GLU A 348 33.42 -30.73 -14.39
CA GLU A 348 34.19 -31.93 -14.73
C GLU A 348 33.47 -32.70 -15.85
N GLY A 349 34.22 -33.00 -16.92
CA GLY A 349 33.72 -33.65 -18.15
C GLY A 349 33.70 -35.19 -18.08
N PRO A 350 33.91 -35.89 -19.21
CA PRO A 350 32.92 -36.06 -20.27
C PRO A 350 32.58 -37.55 -20.47
N ALA A 351 31.34 -37.86 -20.88
CA ALA A 351 31.01 -39.18 -21.44
C ALA A 351 30.12 -39.04 -22.68
N ARG A 352 30.70 -39.47 -23.81
CA ARG A 352 30.06 -39.70 -25.11
C ARG A 352 29.05 -40.83 -25.00
N THR A 353 27.91 -40.71 -25.69
CA THR A 353 27.48 -41.72 -26.68
C THR A 353 26.45 -41.17 -27.66
N THR A 354 26.69 -41.57 -28.91
CA THR A 354 26.05 -41.34 -30.21
C THR A 354 24.59 -41.81 -30.37
N GLY A 355 23.83 -41.12 -31.24
CA GLY A 355 22.65 -41.67 -31.92
C GLY A 355 21.78 -40.60 -32.64
N PRO A 356 21.49 -40.70 -33.96
CA PRO A 356 20.96 -39.58 -34.75
C PRO A 356 19.44 -39.68 -35.02
N ALA A 357 18.77 -38.53 -35.17
CA ALA A 357 17.60 -38.42 -36.05
C ALA A 357 17.32 -36.95 -36.40
N SER A 358 17.31 -36.70 -37.71
CA SER A 358 17.07 -35.43 -38.38
C SER A 358 15.64 -34.90 -38.18
N GLY A 359 15.52 -33.58 -38.01
CA GLY A 359 14.28 -32.80 -38.15
C GLY A 359 14.65 -31.32 -38.32
N PRO A 360 14.00 -30.56 -39.22
CA PRO A 360 14.54 -29.31 -39.73
C PRO A 360 14.51 -28.16 -38.71
N LEU A 361 15.54 -27.32 -38.81
CA LEU A 361 15.74 -26.08 -38.07
C LEU A 361 14.57 -25.11 -38.31
N THR A 362 13.90 -24.70 -37.24
CA THR A 362 13.45 -23.31 -37.12
C THR A 362 14.31 -22.65 -36.06
N ALA A 363 15.17 -21.75 -36.51
CA ALA A 363 15.93 -20.87 -35.64
C ALA A 363 14.94 -20.08 -34.78
N SER A 364 14.74 -20.49 -33.53
CA SER A 364 14.40 -19.52 -32.50
C SER A 364 15.60 -18.60 -32.43
N ALA A 365 15.43 -17.40 -32.98
CA ALA A 365 16.33 -16.31 -32.76
C ALA A 365 16.55 -16.24 -31.24
N ILE A 366 17.78 -16.55 -30.82
CA ILE A 366 18.30 -16.03 -29.58
C ILE A 366 18.15 -14.53 -29.74
N THR A 367 17.18 -13.95 -29.04
CA THR A 367 17.11 -12.49 -28.90
C THR A 367 18.41 -12.11 -28.23
N VAL A 368 19.33 -11.65 -29.06
CA VAL A 368 20.56 -10.98 -28.68
C VAL A 368 20.16 -9.96 -27.63
N GLY A 369 20.78 -10.06 -26.44
CA GLY A 369 20.48 -9.21 -25.30
C GLY A 369 20.35 -7.76 -25.75
N ALA A 370 19.25 -7.12 -25.33
CA ALA A 370 19.09 -5.69 -25.47
C ALA A 370 20.41 -5.04 -25.01
N VAL A 371 21.02 -4.26 -25.91
CA VAL A 371 22.21 -3.49 -25.58
C VAL A 371 21.78 -2.56 -24.45
N THR A 372 22.19 -2.89 -23.23
CA THR A 372 21.89 -2.10 -22.04
C THR A 372 22.71 -0.82 -22.17
N VAL A 373 22.05 0.32 -22.35
CA VAL A 373 22.77 1.59 -22.52
C VAL A 373 23.05 2.24 -21.16
N GLY A 374 22.30 1.90 -20.12
CA GLY A 374 22.66 2.12 -18.71
C GLY A 374 21.92 1.19 -17.77
N ALA A 375 22.38 1.09 -16.52
CA ALA A 375 21.70 0.37 -15.45
C ALA A 375 21.85 1.11 -14.12
N VAL A 376 20.81 1.05 -13.28
CA VAL A 376 20.81 1.59 -11.92
C VAL A 376 20.22 0.59 -10.95
N THR A 377 20.89 0.38 -9.83
CA THR A 377 20.41 -0.41 -8.69
C THR A 377 20.25 0.49 -7.49
N VAL A 378 19.07 0.45 -6.86
CA VAL A 378 18.71 1.28 -5.71
C VAL A 378 17.77 0.52 -4.77
N GLY A 379 17.70 0.87 -3.48
CA GLY A 379 16.69 0.30 -2.59
C GLY A 379 15.27 0.77 -2.95
N ILE A 380 14.28 -0.12 -2.93
CA ILE A 380 12.89 0.23 -3.30
C ILE A 380 12.29 1.32 -2.39
N VAL A 381 12.47 1.21 -1.06
CA VAL A 381 12.00 2.23 -0.13
C VAL A 381 12.71 3.57 -0.37
N PRO A 382 14.06 3.65 -0.43
CA PRO A 382 14.75 4.87 -0.82
C PRO A 382 14.27 5.48 -2.15
N PHE A 383 14.01 4.66 -3.18
CA PHE A 383 13.48 5.12 -4.45
C PHE A 383 12.07 5.71 -4.30
N CYS A 384 11.16 5.05 -3.59
CA CYS A 384 9.83 5.58 -3.36
C CYS A 384 9.84 6.86 -2.50
N LEU A 385 10.76 6.97 -1.53
CA LEU A 385 10.92 8.20 -0.76
C LEU A 385 11.49 9.34 -1.62
N LEU A 386 12.38 9.04 -2.56
CA LEU A 386 12.84 10.02 -3.56
C LEU A 386 11.69 10.47 -4.45
N ALA A 387 10.87 9.52 -4.94
CA ALA A 387 9.67 9.82 -5.74
C ALA A 387 8.65 10.67 -4.97
N GLY A 388 8.52 10.45 -3.66
CA GLY A 388 7.71 11.27 -2.76
C GLY A 388 8.37 12.57 -2.28
N ASP A 389 9.52 12.96 -2.81
CA ASP A 389 10.29 14.15 -2.39
C ASP A 389 10.63 14.18 -0.88
N ARG A 390 11.00 13.01 -0.33
CA ARG A 390 11.42 12.80 1.08
C ARG A 390 12.87 12.31 1.18
N ALA A 391 13.56 12.18 0.05
CA ALA A 391 14.98 11.87 -0.04
C ALA A 391 15.61 12.70 -1.16
N THR A 392 16.90 13.01 -1.05
CA THR A 392 17.67 13.61 -2.14
C THR A 392 18.39 12.53 -2.94
N VAL A 393 18.71 12.80 -4.21
CA VAL A 393 19.49 11.89 -5.06
C VAL A 393 20.79 11.46 -4.37
N ASP A 394 21.50 12.41 -3.75
CA ASP A 394 22.77 12.15 -3.03
C ASP A 394 22.60 11.29 -1.77
N ALA A 395 21.42 11.31 -1.13
CA ALA A 395 21.14 10.54 0.08
C ALA A 395 20.78 9.08 -0.23
N VAL A 396 20.41 8.79 -1.48
CA VAL A 396 20.00 7.45 -1.91
C VAL A 396 21.22 6.67 -2.37
N ALA A 397 21.53 5.57 -1.69
CA ALA A 397 22.60 4.68 -2.10
C ALA A 397 22.24 4.01 -3.43
N THR A 398 23.02 4.32 -4.47
CA THR A 398 22.83 3.80 -5.82
C THR A 398 24.10 3.14 -6.34
N ARG A 399 23.93 2.14 -7.20
CA ARG A 399 24.99 1.58 -8.03
C ARG A 399 24.58 1.76 -9.48
N MET A 400 25.44 2.39 -10.28
CA MET A 400 25.20 2.65 -11.69
C MET A 400 26.22 1.91 -12.54
N GLU A 401 25.78 1.44 -13.71
CA GLU A 401 26.63 0.77 -14.71
C GLU A 401 26.26 1.26 -16.11
N GLY A 402 27.23 1.33 -17.03
CA GLY A 402 26.99 1.86 -18.38
C GLY A 402 26.91 3.39 -18.41
N ASP A 403 25.97 3.95 -19.17
CA ASP A 403 25.76 5.40 -19.23
C ASP A 403 25.02 5.91 -17.99
N GLU A 404 25.79 6.39 -17.01
CA GLU A 404 25.28 6.92 -15.75
C GLU A 404 24.35 8.13 -15.94
N ARG A 405 24.46 8.87 -17.05
CA ARG A 405 23.57 10.02 -17.31
C ARG A 405 22.11 9.62 -17.36
N LEU A 406 21.82 8.45 -17.94
CA LEU A 406 20.46 7.91 -18.02
C LEU A 406 19.87 7.65 -16.63
N ALA A 407 20.69 7.09 -15.73
CA ALA A 407 20.30 6.81 -14.35
C ALA A 407 20.11 8.10 -13.53
N VAL A 408 21.04 9.04 -13.64
CA VAL A 408 20.98 10.34 -12.95
C VAL A 408 19.73 11.12 -13.38
N GLU A 409 19.39 11.13 -14.66
CA GLU A 409 18.20 11.82 -15.16
C GLU A 409 16.92 11.24 -14.56
N LEU A 410 16.79 9.91 -14.52
CA LEU A 410 15.64 9.23 -13.90
C LEU A 410 15.49 9.62 -12.42
N LEU A 411 16.58 9.56 -11.65
CA LEU A 411 16.58 9.87 -10.22
C LEU A 411 16.31 11.36 -9.96
N THR A 412 16.75 12.24 -10.85
CA THR A 412 16.51 13.70 -10.76
C THR A 412 15.05 14.04 -11.05
N LEU A 413 14.40 13.28 -11.94
CA LEU A 413 12.98 13.44 -12.26
C LEU A 413 12.07 12.85 -11.18
N ALA A 414 12.49 11.81 -10.46
CA ALA A 414 11.63 11.11 -9.49
C ALA A 414 10.85 12.04 -8.53
N PRO A 415 11.44 13.07 -7.89
CA PRO A 415 10.71 14.00 -7.01
C PRO A 415 9.58 14.78 -7.68
N SER A 416 9.52 14.86 -9.02
CA SER A 416 8.44 15.54 -9.73
C SER A 416 7.08 14.87 -9.55
N LEU A 417 7.05 13.61 -9.07
CA LEU A 417 5.82 12.88 -8.76
C LEU A 417 5.17 13.32 -7.45
N ALA A 418 5.85 14.08 -6.60
CA ALA A 418 5.36 14.51 -5.29
C ALA A 418 4.51 15.81 -5.33
N GLY A 419 4.26 16.36 -6.53
CA GLY A 419 3.40 17.52 -6.70
C GLY A 419 1.95 17.24 -6.29
N PRO A 420 1.20 18.27 -5.84
CA PRO A 420 -0.22 18.15 -5.57
C PRO A 420 -1.04 17.79 -6.81
#